data_AF-A0A966MQA3-F1
#
_entry.id   AF-A0A966MQA3-F1
#
_cell.length_a   1.000
_cell.length_b   1.000
_cell.length_c   1.000
_cell.angle_alpha   90.00
_cell.angle_beta   90.00
_cell.angle_gamma   90.00
#
_symmetry.space_group_name_H-M   'P 1'
#
loop_
_entity.id
_entity.type
_entity.pdbx_description
1 polymer ?
#
loop_
_entity_poly.entity_id
_entity_poly.type
_entity_poly.pdbx_seq_one_letter_code
_entity_poly.pdbx_strand_id
1 'polypeptide(L)' 'HWLNGRQVVAYELGSADWEARRKASKFANAERYGRARRGHIALQDHGDRVSFRNVRIRELP' A
#
# COMPACT_ATOMS: atom_id res chain seq x y z
N HIS A 1 7.61 4.33 0.14
CA HIS A 1 7.58 3.84 -1.25
C HIS A 1 8.85 4.25 -1.97
N TRP A 2 9.48 3.31 -2.66
CA TRP A 2 10.74 3.50 -3.39
C TRP A 2 10.55 3.08 -4.84
N LEU A 3 11.10 3.86 -5.78
CA LEU A 3 11.11 3.56 -7.21
C LEU A 3 12.48 3.91 -7.78
N ASN A 4 13.13 2.99 -8.49
CA ASN A 4 14.46 3.17 -9.08
C ASN A 4 15.50 3.76 -8.10
N GLY A 5 15.50 3.28 -6.86
CA GLY A 5 16.45 3.72 -5.82
C GLY A 5 16.13 5.07 -5.16
N ARG A 6 15.03 5.74 -5.53
CA ARG A 6 14.62 7.02 -4.94
C ARG A 6 13.35 6.87 -4.10
N GLN A 7 13.34 7.48 -2.91
CA GLN A 7 12.14 7.58 -2.10
C GLN A 7 11.17 8.57 -2.75
N VAL A 8 9.97 8.11 -3.10
CA VAL A 8 8.95 8.92 -3.78
C VAL A 8 7.81 9.32 -2.84
N VAL A 9 7.52 8.52 -1.81
CA VAL A 9 6.46 8.79 -0.83
C VAL A 9 6.84 8.16 0.52
N ALA A 10 6.61 8.89 1.61
CA ALA A 10 6.55 8.36 2.98
C ALA A 10 5.34 8.95 3.71
N TYR A 11 4.75 8.15 4.60
CA TYR A 11 3.66 8.55 5.47
C TYR A 11 3.58 7.60 6.66
N GLU A 12 2.83 8.01 7.69
CA GLU A 12 2.50 7.18 8.84
C GLU A 12 1.04 6.71 8.74
N LEU A 13 0.84 5.40 8.72
CA LEU A 13 -0.50 4.79 8.72
C LEU A 13 -1.24 5.17 10.00
N GLY A 14 -2.49 5.62 9.87
CA GLY A 14 -3.31 6.01 11.01
C GLY A 14 -3.03 7.40 11.59
N SER A 15 -2.06 8.16 11.05
CA SER A 15 -1.88 9.57 11.39
C SER A 15 -3.10 10.41 11.01
N ALA A 16 -3.22 11.63 11.56
CA ALA A 16 -4.34 12.53 11.27
C ALA A 16 -4.44 12.88 9.78
N ASP A 17 -3.31 13.16 9.11
CA ASP A 17 -3.26 13.39 7.66
C ASP A 17 -3.72 12.13 6.88
N TRP A 18 -3.28 10.94 7.30
CA TRP A 18 -3.67 9.70 6.65
C TRP A 18 -5.18 9.43 6.78
N GLU A 19 -5.77 9.61 7.96
CA GLU A 19 -7.22 9.41 8.17
C GLU A 19 -8.06 10.43 7.38
N ALA A 20 -7.61 11.69 7.29
CA ALA A 20 -8.26 12.70 6.46
C ALA A 20 -8.27 12.30 4.98
N ARG A 21 -7.12 11.86 4.45
CA ARG A 21 -7.00 11.38 3.05
C ARG A 21 -7.83 10.12 2.81
N ARG A 22 -7.86 9.18 3.76
CA ARG A 22 -8.66 7.95 3.65
C ARG A 22 -10.15 8.30 3.52
N LYS A 23 -10.67 9.20 4.36
CA LYS A 23 -12.07 9.67 4.33
C LYS A 23 -12.43 10.38 3.02
N ALA A 24 -11.47 11.04 2.37
CA ALA A 24 -11.66 11.70 1.08
C ALA A 24 -11.41 10.77 -0.14
N SER A 25 -11.00 9.52 0.06
CA SER A 25 -10.64 8.59 -1.01
C SER A 25 -11.82 7.71 -1.45
N LYS A 26 -11.65 6.97 -2.54
CA LYS A 26 -12.60 5.91 -2.95
C LYS A 26 -12.83 4.81 -1.90
N PHE A 27 -12.00 4.75 -0.86
CA PHE A 27 -12.10 3.79 0.23
C PHE A 27 -12.78 4.36 1.48
N ALA A 28 -13.43 5.53 1.39
CA ALA A 28 -14.10 6.19 2.52
C ALA A 28 -15.04 5.24 3.28
N ASN A 29 -15.84 4.48 2.53
CA ASN A 29 -16.86 3.55 3.05
C ASN A 29 -16.31 2.14 3.36
N ALA A 30 -15.03 1.88 3.10
CA ALA A 30 -14.40 0.61 3.43
C ALA A 30 -13.76 0.69 4.82
N GLU A 31 -14.55 0.43 5.87
CA GLU A 31 -14.15 0.67 7.27
C GLU A 31 -12.84 -0.01 7.66
N ARG A 32 -12.57 -1.21 7.13
CA ARG A 32 -11.39 -2.03 7.43
C ARG A 32 -10.17 -1.70 6.56
N TYR A 33 -10.31 -0.83 5.55
CA TYR A 33 -9.24 -0.52 4.61
C TYR A 33 -8.03 0.11 5.31
N GLY A 34 -6.84 -0.48 5.12
CA GLY A 34 -5.59 0.03 5.66
C GLY A 34 -5.43 -0.09 7.18
N ARG A 35 -6.28 -0.87 7.88
CA ARG A 35 -6.27 -0.99 9.35
C ARG A 35 -5.63 -2.29 9.87
N ALA A 36 -5.53 -3.33 9.05
CA ALA A 36 -4.95 -4.60 9.47
C ALA A 36 -3.42 -4.46 9.65
N ARG A 37 -2.89 -4.95 10.77
CA ARG A 37 -1.44 -4.95 11.05
C ARG A 37 -0.66 -6.05 10.31
N ARG A 38 -1.37 -7.06 9.81
CA ARG A 38 -0.82 -8.21 9.08
C ARG A 38 -1.77 -8.60 7.95
N GLY A 39 -1.24 -9.19 6.89
CA GLY A 39 -2.01 -9.63 5.72
C GLY A 39 -1.08 -10.19 4.64
N HIS A 40 -1.65 -10.46 3.47
CA HIS A 40 -0.90 -10.93 2.31
C HIS A 40 -0.38 -9.77 1.45
N ILE A 41 0.69 -10.02 0.70
CA ILE A 41 1.12 -9.17 -0.42
C ILE A 41 0.42 -9.68 -1.67
N ALA A 42 -0.19 -8.78 -2.44
CA ALA A 42 -0.91 -9.11 -3.66
C ALA A 42 -0.31 -8.38 -4.87
N LEU A 43 -0.24 -9.06 -6.00
CA LEU A 43 0.00 -8.47 -7.33
C LEU A 43 -1.35 -8.47 -8.05
N GLN A 44 -1.84 -7.29 -8.42
CA GLN A 44 -3.14 -7.16 -9.08
C GLN A 44 -3.00 -7.38 -10.60
N ASP A 45 -3.98 -8.08 -11.16
CA ASP A 45 -4.27 -8.10 -12.59
C ASP A 45 -5.50 -7.22 -12.84
N HIS A 46 -5.44 -6.40 -13.89
CA HIS A 46 -6.54 -5.54 -14.33
C HIS A 46 -6.71 -5.57 -15.87
N GLY A 47 -6.33 -6.68 -16.51
CA GLY A 47 -6.60 -6.96 -17.93
C GLY A 47 -5.42 -6.75 -18.88
N ASP A 48 -4.30 -6.21 -18.38
CA ASP A 48 -3.10 -5.93 -19.19
C ASP A 48 -1.94 -6.87 -18.84
N ARG A 49 -1.10 -7.17 -19.83
CA ARG A 49 0.08 -8.01 -19.63
C ARG A 49 1.16 -7.27 -18.85
N VAL A 50 1.49 -7.78 -17.66
CA VAL A 50 2.62 -7.31 -16.84
C VAL A 50 3.51 -8.50 -16.45
N SER A 51 4.82 -8.29 -16.40
CA SER A 51 5.81 -9.31 -16.02
C SER A 51 6.55 -8.91 -14.75
N PHE A 52 6.64 -9.82 -13.79
CA PHE A 52 7.35 -9.61 -12.52
C PHE A 52 8.53 -10.58 -12.39
N ARG A 53 9.64 -10.11 -11.79
CA ARG A 53 10.79 -10.95 -11.40
C ARG A 53 11.44 -10.35 -10.17
N ASN A 54 12.23 -11.15 -9.45
CA ASN A 54 12.96 -10.71 -8.25
C ASN A 54 12.06 -10.18 -7.11
N VAL A 55 10.88 -10.77 -6.92
CA VAL A 55 10.02 -10.48 -5.75
C VAL A 55 10.65 -11.11 -4.51
N ARG A 56 11.09 -10.28 -3.57
CA ARG A 56 11.77 -10.70 -2.34
C ARG A 56 11.16 -9.98 -1.15
N ILE A 57 11.12 -10.65 -0.01
CA ILE A 57 10.61 -10.11 1.24
C ILE A 57 11.67 -10.25 2.35
N ARG A 58 11.74 -9.24 3.22
CA ARG A 58 12.48 -9.29 4.48
C ARG A 58 11.50 -8.95 5.59
N GLU A 59 11.29 -9.87 6.51
CA GLU A 59 10.53 -9.59 7.73
C GLU A 59 11.30 -8.60 8.61
N LEU A 60 10.56 -7.72 9.27
CA LEU A 60 11.11 -6.76 10.22
C LEU A 60 10.77 -7.22 11.64
N PRO A 61 11.60 -6.88 12.65
CA PRO A 61 11.35 -7.21 14.05
C PRO A 61 9.99 -6.75 14.57
#